data_AF-A0AAE1J0V2-F1
#
_entry.id   AF-A0AAE1J0V2-F1
#
_cell.length_a   1.000
_cell.length_b   1.000
_cell.length_c   1.000
_cell.angle_alpha   90.00
_cell.angle_beta   90.00
_cell.angle_gamma   90.00
#
_symmetry.space_group_name_H-M   'P 1'
#
loop_
_entity.id
_entity.type
_entity.pdbx_description
1 polymer ?
#
loop_
_entity_poly.entity_id
_entity_poly.type
_entity_poly.pdbx_seq_one_letter_code
_entity_poly.pdbx_strand_id
1 'polypeptide(L)'
;MASLSTTLPLNRDSVFWAHKVVKNHVHRTPVVTNQTLSELASTPRAVEDLEGTRFAGRTPAKPVLRLWFKCENLQRIGAFKVRGAFYALHKLTEEPGWLEGGGKEKGVVTHSSGKKMSRLGLVERGYYTGRKLVSFA
;
A
#
# COMPACT_ATOMS: atom_id res chain seq x y z
N MET A 1 9.43 -1.32 18.66
CA MET A 1 8.99 -0.44 17.55
C MET A 1 10.21 0.34 17.08
N ALA A 2 10.34 0.60 15.77
CA ALA A 2 11.45 1.42 15.28
C ALA A 2 11.45 2.78 15.99
N SER A 3 12.62 3.23 16.44
CA SER A 3 12.76 4.53 17.09
C SER A 3 12.44 5.65 16.09
N LEU A 4 11.71 6.68 16.51
CA LEU A 4 11.43 7.85 15.66
C LEU A 4 12.72 8.53 15.17
N SER A 5 13.81 8.36 15.93
CA SER A 5 15.14 8.85 15.55
C SER A 5 15.76 8.14 14.35
N THR A 6 15.34 6.91 14.02
CA THR A 6 15.90 6.11 12.91
C THR A 6 14.98 6.03 11.70
N THR A 7 13.77 6.59 11.79
CA THR A 7 12.82 6.64 10.67
C THR A 7 13.09 7.84 9.77
N LEU A 8 13.16 7.61 8.46
CA LEU A 8 13.22 8.70 7.49
C LEU A 8 11.96 9.57 7.58
N PRO A 9 12.08 10.90 7.35
CA PRO A 9 10.93 11.80 7.33
C PRO A 9 9.93 11.39 6.24
N LEU A 10 8.63 11.57 6.49
CA LEU A 10 7.56 11.31 5.51
C LEU A 10 7.48 12.43 4.47
N ASN A 11 8.52 12.53 3.64
CA ASN A 11 8.60 13.47 2.53
C ASN A 11 8.75 12.74 1.19
N ARG A 12 8.72 13.51 0.09
CA ARG A 12 8.80 12.99 -1.27
C ARG A 12 10.10 12.21 -1.53
N ASP A 13 11.20 12.68 -0.99
CA ASP A 13 12.52 12.08 -1.21
C ASP A 13 12.63 10.69 -0.57
N SER A 14 12.12 10.55 0.66
CA SER A 14 12.01 9.25 1.34
C SER A 14 11.16 8.26 0.56
N VAL A 15 10.06 8.71 -0.06
CA VAL A 15 9.21 7.85 -0.90
C VAL A 15 9.95 7.40 -2.17
N PHE A 16 10.68 8.31 -2.83
CA PHE A 16 11.50 7.95 -3.99
C PHE A 16 12.60 6.95 -3.61
N TRP A 17 13.27 7.17 -2.48
CA TRP A 17 14.29 6.25 -1.99
C TRP A 17 13.69 4.88 -1.67
N ALA A 18 12.59 4.83 -0.94
CA ALA A 18 11.87 3.59 -0.65
C ALA A 18 11.47 2.85 -1.95
N HIS A 19 11.00 3.58 -2.96
CA HIS A 19 10.68 2.99 -4.25
C HIS A 19 11.91 2.39 -4.93
N LYS A 20 13.06 3.07 -4.93
CA LYS A 20 14.32 2.56 -5.50
C LYS A 20 14.74 1.24 -4.85
N VAL A 21 14.59 1.13 -3.54
CA VAL A 21 14.90 -0.09 -2.77
C VAL A 21 13.98 -1.25 -3.17
N VAL A 22 12.67 -1.01 -3.25
CA VAL A 22 11.70 -2.10 -3.47
C VAL A 22 11.36 -2.37 -4.94
N LYS A 23 11.86 -1.57 -5.90
CA LYS A 23 11.43 -1.61 -7.31
C LYS A 23 11.50 -3.01 -7.95
N ASN A 24 12.52 -3.81 -7.61
CA ASN A 24 12.71 -5.16 -8.16
C ASN A 24 11.78 -6.20 -7.49
N HIS A 25 11.15 -5.83 -6.38
CA HIS A 25 10.32 -6.69 -5.56
C HIS A 25 8.85 -6.34 -5.64
N VAL A 26 8.45 -5.34 -6.42
CA VAL A 26 7.05 -4.89 -6.52
C VAL A 26 6.67 -4.66 -7.97
N HIS A 27 5.42 -4.92 -8.32
CA HIS A 27 4.91 -4.61 -9.64
C HIS A 27 4.69 -3.11 -9.81
N ARG A 28 5.01 -2.60 -11.00
CA ARG A 28 4.46 -1.33 -11.48
C ARG A 28 3.03 -1.58 -11.97
N THR A 29 2.11 -1.51 -11.03
CA THR A 29 0.67 -1.73 -11.27
C THR A 29 0.13 -0.71 -12.28
N PRO A 30 -0.81 -1.10 -13.16
CA PRO A 30 -1.37 -0.18 -14.13
C PRO A 30 -2.21 0.91 -13.46
N VAL A 31 -2.43 1.96 -14.22
CA VAL A 31 -3.48 2.95 -13.96
C VAL A 31 -4.50 2.77 -15.06
N VAL A 32 -5.75 2.49 -14.68
CA VAL A 32 -6.84 2.30 -15.63
C VAL A 32 -7.87 3.40 -15.46
N THR A 33 -8.61 3.68 -16.51
CA THR A 33 -9.76 4.58 -16.51
C THR A 33 -11.02 3.78 -16.75
N ASN A 34 -12.15 4.28 -16.29
CA ASN A 34 -13.46 3.70 -16.58
C ASN A 34 -14.40 4.82 -17.02
N GLN A 35 -14.90 4.71 -18.25
CA GLN A 35 -15.77 5.71 -18.85
C GLN A 35 -17.09 5.81 -18.10
N THR A 36 -17.76 4.68 -17.87
CA THR A 36 -19.05 4.62 -17.15
C THR A 36 -18.97 5.25 -15.76
N LEU A 37 -17.92 4.95 -14.98
CA LEU A 37 -17.73 5.54 -13.66
C LEU A 37 -17.41 7.04 -13.72
N SER A 38 -16.69 7.48 -14.75
CA SER A 38 -16.39 8.91 -14.95
C SER A 38 -17.66 9.69 -15.36
N GLU A 39 -18.50 9.11 -16.21
CA GLU A 39 -19.80 9.67 -16.59
C GLU A 39 -20.72 9.75 -15.38
N LEU A 40 -20.86 8.65 -14.62
CA LEU A 40 -21.68 8.62 -13.41
C LEU A 40 -21.25 9.67 -12.38
N ALA A 41 -19.94 9.84 -12.19
CA ALA A 41 -19.39 10.85 -11.29
C ALA A 41 -19.56 12.29 -11.81
N SER A 42 -19.73 12.45 -13.12
CA SER A 42 -19.97 13.74 -13.78
C SER A 42 -21.46 14.09 -13.89
N THR A 43 -22.36 13.15 -13.59
CA THR A 43 -23.80 13.38 -13.63
C THR A 43 -24.18 14.48 -12.63
N PRO A 44 -24.78 15.59 -13.09
CA PRO A 44 -25.30 16.62 -12.19
C PRO A 44 -26.39 16.04 -11.30
N ARG A 45 -26.38 16.42 -10.03
CA ARG A 45 -27.49 16.11 -9.12
C ARG A 45 -28.73 16.92 -9.49
N ALA A 46 -29.90 16.39 -9.16
CA ALA A 46 -31.15 17.11 -9.29
C ALA A 46 -31.27 18.18 -8.17
N VAL A 47 -32.22 19.11 -8.29
CA VAL A 47 -32.40 20.14 -7.25
C VAL A 47 -32.96 19.51 -5.98
N GLU A 48 -33.79 18.49 -6.16
CA GLU A 48 -34.44 17.67 -5.14
C GLU A 48 -33.39 16.91 -4.32
N ASP A 49 -32.30 16.44 -4.95
CA ASP A 49 -31.18 15.77 -4.27
C ASP A 49 -30.40 16.70 -3.30
N LEU A 50 -30.62 18.02 -3.39
CA LEU A 50 -29.98 19.00 -2.52
C LEU A 50 -30.84 19.33 -1.30
N GLU A 51 -32.12 18.96 -1.29
CA GLU A 51 -33.01 19.16 -0.16
C GLU A 51 -32.50 18.40 1.08
N GLY A 52 -32.62 19.03 2.25
CA GLY A 52 -32.10 18.46 3.50
C GLY A 52 -30.56 18.44 3.63
N THR A 53 -29.82 18.87 2.60
CA THR A 53 -28.36 19.04 2.67
C THR A 53 -27.97 20.49 2.94
N ARG A 54 -26.71 20.73 3.33
CA ARG A 54 -26.14 22.10 3.46
C ARG A 54 -26.11 22.91 2.14
N PHE A 55 -26.50 22.29 1.02
CA PHE A 55 -26.51 22.91 -0.31
C PHE A 55 -27.93 23.20 -0.83
N ALA A 56 -28.97 23.04 0.00
CA ALA A 56 -30.35 23.34 -0.35
C ALA A 56 -30.50 24.78 -0.89
N GLY A 57 -31.36 24.96 -1.89
CA GLY A 57 -31.62 26.25 -2.54
C GLY A 57 -30.52 26.73 -3.49
N ARG A 58 -29.45 25.96 -3.70
CA ARG A 58 -28.39 26.28 -4.67
C ARG A 58 -28.60 25.56 -5.99
N THR A 59 -28.05 26.13 -7.07
CA THR A 59 -28.00 25.45 -8.37
C THR A 59 -27.07 24.23 -8.32
N PRO A 60 -27.51 23.05 -8.77
CA PRO A 60 -26.65 21.87 -8.82
C PRO A 60 -25.39 22.08 -9.68
N ALA A 61 -24.26 21.60 -9.17
CA ALA A 61 -23.00 21.63 -9.89
C ALA A 61 -23.03 20.68 -11.11
N LYS A 62 -22.34 21.08 -12.18
CA LYS A 62 -22.16 20.28 -13.40
C LYS A 62 -20.67 19.92 -13.58
N PRO A 63 -20.11 19.04 -12.74
CA PRO A 63 -18.69 18.72 -12.79
C PRO A 63 -18.38 17.83 -14.00
N VAL A 64 -17.16 17.96 -14.53
CA VAL A 64 -16.59 17.00 -15.48
C VAL A 64 -15.44 16.29 -14.79
N LEU A 65 -15.68 15.06 -14.34
CA LEU A 65 -14.72 14.26 -13.61
C LEU A 65 -14.14 13.16 -14.48
N ARG A 66 -12.83 12.97 -14.39
CA ARG A 66 -12.12 11.83 -14.97
C ARG A 66 -11.52 11.03 -13.83
N LEU A 67 -11.82 9.73 -13.77
CA LEU A 67 -11.36 8.85 -12.69
C LEU A 67 -10.23 7.95 -13.18
N TRP A 68 -9.16 7.90 -12.39
CA TRP A 68 -8.01 7.03 -12.60
C TRP A 68 -7.86 6.08 -11.41
N PHE A 69 -7.78 4.79 -11.69
CA PHE A 69 -7.70 3.75 -10.68
C PHE A 69 -6.30 3.15 -10.67
N LYS A 70 -5.61 3.28 -9.54
CA LYS A 70 -4.33 2.61 -9.31
C LYS A 70 -4.58 1.18 -8.86
N CYS A 71 -4.27 0.20 -9.72
CA CYS A 71 -4.64 -1.20 -9.53
C CYS A 71 -3.71 -1.96 -8.55
N GLU A 72 -3.68 -1.58 -7.27
CA GLU A 72 -2.89 -2.29 -6.26
C GLU A 72 -3.43 -3.69 -5.92
N ASN A 73 -4.62 -4.05 -6.39
CA ASN A 73 -5.11 -5.43 -6.41
C ASN A 73 -4.30 -6.34 -7.35
N LEU A 74 -3.55 -5.78 -8.30
CA LEU A 74 -2.64 -6.51 -9.21
C LEU A 74 -1.19 -6.49 -8.73
N GLN A 75 -0.95 -5.92 -7.55
CA GLN A 75 0.35 -6.02 -6.90
C GLN A 75 0.63 -7.47 -6.47
N ARG A 76 1.89 -7.81 -6.18
CA ARG A 76 2.22 -9.09 -5.51
C ARG A 76 1.32 -9.24 -4.28
N ILE A 77 0.89 -10.48 -4.01
CA ILE A 77 -0.10 -10.85 -2.98
C ILE A 77 -1.50 -10.23 -3.11
N GLY A 78 -1.75 -9.46 -4.17
CA GLY A 78 -3.05 -8.83 -4.46
C GLY A 78 -3.38 -7.61 -3.59
N ALA A 79 -2.37 -6.93 -3.04
CA ALA A 79 -2.54 -5.73 -2.23
C ALA A 79 -1.26 -4.86 -2.18
N PHE A 80 -1.43 -3.56 -1.89
CA PHE A 80 -0.32 -2.60 -1.78
C PHE A 80 0.65 -2.88 -0.64
N LYS A 81 0.20 -3.61 0.40
CA LYS A 81 0.94 -3.83 1.67
C LYS A 81 2.33 -4.43 1.47
N VAL A 82 2.52 -5.19 0.39
CA VAL A 82 3.81 -5.80 0.05
C VAL A 82 4.93 -4.77 -0.16
N ARG A 83 4.59 -3.55 -0.61
CA ARG A 83 5.56 -2.47 -0.82
C ARG A 83 6.23 -2.08 0.49
N GLY A 84 5.43 -1.86 1.54
CA GLY A 84 5.92 -1.53 2.87
C GLY A 84 6.63 -2.70 3.54
N ALA A 85 6.14 -3.92 3.35
CA ALA A 85 6.78 -5.12 3.91
C ALA A 85 8.20 -5.32 3.38
N PHE A 86 8.41 -5.25 2.06
CA PHE A 86 9.76 -5.36 1.48
C PHE A 86 10.69 -4.24 1.95
N TYR A 87 10.17 -3.02 2.03
CA TYR A 87 10.96 -1.89 2.51
C TYR A 87 11.39 -2.06 3.97
N ALA A 88 10.47 -2.46 4.85
CA ALA A 88 10.75 -2.69 6.26
C ALA A 88 11.78 -3.82 6.46
N LEU A 89 11.66 -4.92 5.71
CA LEU A 89 12.62 -6.02 5.74
C LEU A 89 14.01 -5.58 5.27
N HIS A 90 14.08 -4.74 4.22
CA HIS A 90 15.36 -4.19 3.76
C HIS A 90 16.03 -3.30 4.82
N LYS A 91 15.25 -2.44 5.49
CA LYS A 91 15.79 -1.61 6.58
C LYS A 91 16.28 -2.46 7.75
N LEU A 92 15.59 -3.55 8.06
CA LEU A 92 15.97 -4.47 9.12
C LEU A 92 17.29 -5.19 8.80
N THR A 93 17.51 -5.57 7.53
CA THR A 93 18.80 -6.16 7.12
C THR A 93 19.97 -5.17 7.16
N GLU A 94 19.70 -3.86 7.09
CA GLU A 94 20.71 -2.81 7.24
C GLU A 94 21.01 -2.47 8.71
N GLU A 95 20.21 -2.96 9.66
CA GLU A 95 20.37 -2.64 11.07
C GLU A 95 21.64 -3.33 11.64
N PRO A 96 22.59 -2.57 12.23
CA PRO A 96 23.80 -3.14 12.79
C PRO A 96 23.51 -4.24 13.82
N GLY A 97 24.20 -5.37 13.72
CA GLY A 97 24.03 -6.50 14.63
C GLY A 97 22.78 -7.34 14.39
N TRP A 98 21.84 -6.95 13.52
CA TRP A 98 20.63 -7.75 13.27
C TRP A 98 20.95 -9.05 12.52
N LEU A 99 21.78 -8.97 11.47
CA LEU A 99 22.25 -10.15 10.75
C LEU A 99 23.17 -11.02 11.60
N GLU A 100 24.12 -10.41 12.32
CA GLU A 100 25.08 -11.08 13.19
C GLU A 100 24.39 -11.80 14.36
N GLY A 101 23.30 -11.23 14.88
CA GLY A 101 22.45 -11.84 15.91
C GLY A 101 21.56 -12.98 15.42
N GLY A 102 21.74 -13.46 14.19
CA GLY A 102 20.97 -14.55 13.59
C GLY A 102 19.56 -14.14 13.13
N GLY A 103 19.32 -12.85 12.86
CA GLY A 103 18.00 -12.33 12.47
C GLY A 103 17.40 -13.05 11.25
N LYS A 104 18.26 -13.47 10.31
CA LYS A 104 17.85 -14.24 9.13
C LYS A 104 17.29 -15.63 9.47
N GLU A 105 17.81 -16.28 10.51
CA GLU A 105 17.37 -17.61 10.95
C GLU A 105 16.17 -17.52 11.89
N LYS A 106 16.14 -16.49 12.74
CA LYS A 106 15.03 -16.21 13.67
C LYS A 106 13.76 -15.74 12.96
N GLY A 107 13.91 -15.08 11.81
CA GLY A 107 12.79 -14.57 11.01
C GLY A 107 12.14 -13.33 11.62
N VAL A 108 10.99 -12.93 11.05
CA VAL A 108 10.19 -11.80 11.53
C VAL A 108 8.76 -12.24 11.82
N VAL A 109 8.14 -11.61 12.81
CA VAL A 109 6.74 -11.86 13.20
C VAL A 109 5.93 -10.60 12.98
N THR A 110 4.73 -10.75 12.43
CA THR A 110 3.79 -9.65 12.21
C THR A 110 2.36 -10.13 12.44
N HIS A 111 1.55 -9.28 13.05
CA HIS A 111 0.12 -9.53 13.25
C HIS A 111 -0.67 -8.73 12.21
N SER A 112 -1.60 -9.37 11.50
CA SER A 112 -2.40 -8.72 10.47
C SER A 112 -3.75 -9.39 10.32
N SER A 113 -4.82 -8.59 10.43
CA SER A 113 -6.23 -9.02 10.28
C SER A 113 -6.63 -9.41 8.83
N GLY A 114 -5.66 -9.65 7.94
CA GLY A 114 -5.87 -9.79 6.50
C GLY A 114 -5.58 -11.19 5.98
N LYS A 115 -6.61 -11.87 5.44
CA LYS A 115 -6.54 -13.22 4.83
C LYS A 115 -5.48 -13.40 3.72
N LYS A 116 -4.97 -12.30 3.14
CA LYS A 116 -4.01 -12.29 2.01
C LYS A 116 -2.52 -12.23 2.43
N MET A 117 -2.21 -12.12 3.73
CA MET A 117 -0.82 -12.05 4.22
C MET A 117 -0.13 -13.43 4.26
N SER A 118 -0.87 -14.53 4.21
CA SER A 118 -0.31 -15.89 4.11
C SER A 118 0.56 -16.11 2.86
N ARG A 119 0.34 -15.31 1.80
CA ARG A 119 1.19 -15.29 0.59
C ARG A 119 2.47 -14.47 0.74
N LEU A 120 2.67 -13.75 1.86
CA LEU A 120 3.94 -13.09 2.18
C LEU A 120 5.04 -14.12 2.51
N GLY A 121 4.70 -15.39 2.80
CA GLY A 121 5.68 -16.50 2.81
C GLY A 121 6.40 -16.70 1.47
N LEU A 122 5.95 -16.06 0.37
CA LEU A 122 6.65 -16.02 -0.90
C LEU A 122 7.71 -14.89 -0.99
N VAL A 123 7.62 -13.89 -0.12
CA VAL A 123 8.67 -12.87 0.10
C VAL A 123 9.86 -13.49 0.84
N GLU A 124 9.57 -14.48 1.72
CA GLU A 124 10.53 -15.26 2.50
C GLU A 124 11.54 -15.99 1.60
N ARG A 125 11.10 -16.69 0.55
CA ARG A 125 11.99 -17.54 -0.30
C ARG A 125 13.11 -16.80 -1.05
N GLY A 126 13.02 -15.48 -1.22
CA GLY A 126 14.09 -14.69 -1.86
C GLY A 126 15.13 -14.16 -0.88
N TYR A 127 14.82 -14.09 0.41
CA TYR A 127 15.62 -13.39 1.43
C TYR A 127 15.96 -14.24 2.66
N TYR A 128 15.18 -15.27 2.97
CA TYR A 128 15.22 -16.04 4.22
C TYR A 128 15.07 -17.54 3.94
N THR A 129 16.02 -18.33 4.46
CA THR A 129 16.01 -19.81 4.40
C THR A 129 15.42 -20.45 5.66
N GLY A 130 15.09 -19.66 6.69
CA GLY A 130 14.56 -20.13 7.97
C GLY A 130 13.04 -19.97 8.07
N ARG A 131 12.34 -21.08 8.27
CA ARG A 131 10.88 -21.16 8.43
C ARG A 131 10.46 -20.44 9.72
N LYS A 132 9.75 -19.30 9.64
CA LYS A 132 8.74 -18.85 10.63
C LYS A 132 8.31 -17.41 10.34
N LEU A 133 7.32 -17.25 9.46
CA LEU A 133 6.44 -16.09 9.51
C LEU A 133 5.16 -16.50 10.25
N VAL A 134 5.07 -16.18 11.53
CA VAL A 134 3.85 -16.45 12.30
C VAL A 134 2.87 -15.31 12.05
N SER A 135 1.93 -15.54 11.13
CA SER A 135 0.77 -14.67 10.91
C SER A 135 -0.34 -15.13 11.84
N PHE A 136 -0.59 -14.39 12.91
CA PHE A 136 -1.83 -14.53 13.67
C PHE A 136 -2.93 -13.73 12.96
N ALA A 137 -4.05 -14.40 12.69
CA ALA A 137 -5.26 -13.85 12.08
C ALA A 137 -6.22 -13.36 13.16
#